data_AF-U1MU84-F1
#
_entry.id   AF-U1MU84-F1
#
_cell.length_a   1.000
_cell.length_b   1.000
_cell.length_c   1.000
_cell.angle_alpha   90.00
_cell.angle_beta   90.00
_cell.angle_gamma   90.00
#
_symmetry.space_group_name_H-M   'P 1'
#
loop_
_entity.id
_entity.type
_entity.pdbx_description
1 polymer ?
#
loop_
_entity_poly.entity_id
_entity_poly.type
_entity_poly.pdbx_seq_one_letter_code
_entity_poly.pdbx_strand_id
1 'polypeptide(L)' 'MGIDFGALAIAIASVLGVGLLLGAGIPLIYGVGIRSLESERPGSTLLGRSLLGLCVLLALAGIVVIVFGKQLFGI' A
#
# COMPACT_ATOMS: atom_id res chain seq x y z
N MET A 1 3.24 33.89 -7.90
CA MET A 1 3.24 32.44 -7.65
C MET A 1 4.11 31.79 -8.72
N GLY A 2 5.39 31.59 -8.45
CA GLY A 2 6.26 30.79 -9.32
C GLY A 2 6.00 29.32 -9.02
N ILE A 3 5.82 28.50 -10.04
CA ILE A 3 5.70 27.05 -9.87
C ILE A 3 7.06 26.53 -9.41
N ASP A 4 7.10 25.91 -8.23
CA ASP A 4 8.29 25.20 -7.75
C ASP A 4 8.31 23.80 -8.38
N PHE A 5 9.05 23.68 -9.48
CA PHE A 5 9.20 22.43 -10.21
C PHE A 5 9.91 21.34 -9.39
N GLY A 6 10.72 21.71 -8.39
CA GLY A 6 11.38 20.77 -7.49
C GLY A 6 10.37 20.12 -6.54
N ALA A 7 9.54 20.92 -5.89
CA ALA A 7 8.45 20.41 -5.05
C ALA A 7 7.45 19.56 -5.86
N LEU A 8 7.13 19.97 -7.09
CA LEU A 8 6.29 19.20 -8.01
C LEU A 8 6.88 17.82 -8.33
N ALA A 9 8.17 17.75 -8.64
CA ALA A 9 8.83 16.47 -8.96
C ALA A 9 8.82 15.50 -7.77
N ILE A 10 9.05 15.99 -6.54
CA ILE A 10 9.00 15.19 -5.32
C ILE A 10 7.58 14.67 -5.06
N ALA A 11 6.56 15.52 -5.25
CA ALA A 11 5.16 15.14 -5.11
C ALA A 11 4.77 14.02 -6.12
N ILE A 12 5.19 14.15 -7.37
CA ILE A 12 4.93 13.13 -8.40
C ILE A 12 5.66 11.82 -8.07
N ALA A 13 6.93 11.89 -7.69
CA ALA A 13 7.73 10.71 -7.37
C ALA A 13 7.20 9.97 -6.13
N SER A 14 6.73 10.69 -5.11
CA SER A 14 6.14 10.10 -3.91
C SER A 14 4.80 9.41 -4.20
N VAL A 15 3.91 10.05 -4.97
CA VAL A 15 2.65 9.43 -5.40
C VAL A 15 2.89 8.20 -6.26
N LEU A 16 3.82 8.27 -7.22
CA LEU A 16 4.19 7.12 -8.04
C LEU A 16 4.80 6.00 -7.20
N GLY A 17 5.70 6.32 -6.28
CA GLY A 17 6.34 5.34 -5.41
C GLY A 17 5.32 4.60 -4.53
N VAL A 18 4.48 5.35 -3.81
CA VAL A 18 3.45 4.76 -2.94
C VAL A 18 2.38 4.04 -3.76
N GLY A 19 1.95 4.63 -4.87
CA GLY A 19 0.94 4.05 -5.77
C GLY A 19 1.39 2.73 -6.39
N LEU A 20 2.64 2.64 -6.85
CA LEU A 20 3.19 1.38 -7.39
C LEU A 20 3.42 0.34 -6.29
N LEU A 21 3.94 0.76 -5.13
CA LEU A 21 4.26 -0.15 -4.04
C LEU A 21 3.00 -0.76 -3.43
N LEU A 22 1.95 0.04 -3.23
CA LEU A 22 0.66 -0.45 -2.75
C LEU A 22 -0.15 -1.12 -3.88
N GLY A 23 -0.12 -0.56 -5.09
CA GLY A 23 -0.87 -1.09 -6.24
C GLY A 23 -0.39 -2.47 -6.70
N ALA A 24 0.91 -2.74 -6.69
CA ALA A 24 1.46 -4.06 -7.02
C ALA A 24 1.68 -4.95 -5.78
N GLY A 25 1.99 -4.35 -4.63
CA GLY A 25 2.24 -5.08 -3.39
C GLY A 25 1.00 -5.71 -2.77
N ILE A 26 -0.15 -5.01 -2.78
CA ILE A 26 -1.40 -5.54 -2.20
C ILE A 26 -1.88 -6.80 -2.96
N PRO A 27 -1.94 -6.83 -4.30
CA PRO A 27 -2.30 -8.04 -5.05
C PRO A 27 -1.35 -9.21 -4.80
N LEU A 28 -0.04 -8.94 -4.64
CA LEU A 28 0.95 -9.96 -4.31
C LEU A 28 0.64 -10.60 -2.95
N ILE A 29 0.46 -9.78 -1.91
CA ILE A 29 0.15 -10.24 -0.54
C ILE A 29 -1.19 -10.98 -0.52
N TYR A 30 -2.19 -10.47 -1.24
CA TYR A 30 -3.49 -11.13 -1.39
C TYR A 30 -3.35 -12.53 -1.99
N GLY A 31 -2.62 -12.67 -3.10
CA GLY A 31 -2.39 -13.96 -3.75
C GLY A 31 -1.67 -14.96 -2.85
N VAL A 32 -0.67 -14.51 -2.08
CA VAL A 32 0.00 -15.36 -1.09
C VAL A 32 -0.96 -15.76 0.04
N GLY A 33 -1.80 -14.83 0.52
CA GLY A 33 -2.80 -15.09 1.56
C GLY A 33 -3.82 -16.15 1.16
N ILE A 34 -4.38 -16.06 -0.05
CA ILE A 34 -5.32 -17.06 -0.58
C ILE A 34 -4.63 -18.42 -0.73
N ARG A 35 -3.43 -18.45 -1.32
CA ARG A 35 -2.67 -19.70 -1.46
C ARG A 35 -2.34 -20.34 -0.11
N SER A 36 -2.10 -19.53 0.92
CA SER A 36 -1.93 -20.02 2.29
C SER A 36 -3.22 -20.60 2.86
N LEU A 37 -4.39 -19.99 2.61
CA LEU A 37 -5.68 -20.54 3.06
C LEU A 37 -5.98 -21.91 2.41
N GLU A 38 -5.60 -22.10 1.16
CA GLU A 38 -5.78 -23.36 0.43
C GLU A 38 -4.76 -24.45 0.81
N SER A 39 -3.69 -24.11 1.54
CA SER A 39 -2.59 -25.05 1.78
C SER A 39 -2.93 -26.16 2.78
N GLU A 40 -4.04 -26.09 3.53
CA GLU A 40 -4.49 -27.01 4.60
C GLU A 40 -3.42 -27.40 5.66
N ARG A 41 -2.24 -26.76 5.63
CA ARG A 41 -1.16 -27.01 6.57
C ARG A 41 -1.53 -26.41 7.94
N PRO A 42 -1.12 -27.04 9.05
CA PRO A 42 -1.33 -26.46 10.37
C PRO A 42 -0.73 -25.04 10.43
N GLY A 43 -1.52 -24.06 10.84
CA GLY A 43 -1.14 -22.63 10.90
C GLY A 43 -1.33 -21.83 9.61
N SER A 44 -1.58 -22.48 8.47
CA SER A 44 -1.75 -21.83 7.18
C SER A 44 -3.00 -20.92 7.12
N THR A 45 -4.06 -21.27 7.87
CA THR A 45 -5.25 -20.43 8.00
C THR A 45 -4.99 -19.14 8.77
N LEU A 46 -4.22 -19.19 9.85
CA LEU A 46 -3.87 -18.01 10.64
C LEU A 46 -2.99 -17.06 9.81
N LEU A 47 -2.01 -17.62 9.09
CA LEU A 47 -1.14 -16.88 8.18
C LEU A 47 -1.96 -16.24 7.05
N GLY A 48 -2.85 -17.01 6.41
CA GLY A 48 -3.72 -16.50 5.36
C GLY A 48 -4.58 -15.33 5.83
N ARG A 49 -5.21 -15.45 7.01
CA ARG A 49 -6.02 -14.37 7.60
C ARG A 49 -5.19 -13.14 7.97
N SER A 50 -3.97 -13.32 8.49
CA SER A 50 -3.11 -12.18 8.83
C SER A 50 -2.63 -11.44 7.58
N LEU A 51 -2.30 -12.15 6.49
CA LEU A 51 -1.96 -11.52 5.21
C LEU A 51 -3.14 -10.75 4.61
N LEU A 52 -4.35 -11.30 4.67
CA LEU A 52 -5.55 -10.59 4.22
C LEU A 52 -5.84 -9.35 5.07
N GLY A 53 -5.67 -9.43 6.39
CA GLY A 53 -5.76 -8.27 7.28
C GLY A 53 -4.71 -7.21 6.96
N LEU A 54 -3.48 -7.63 6.63
CA LEU A 54 -2.40 -6.73 6.21
C LEU A 54 -2.74 -6.00 4.90
N CYS A 55 -3.38 -6.66 3.93
CA CYS A 55 -3.86 -6.00 2.70
C CYS A 55 -4.82 -4.85 3.01
N VAL A 56 -5.75 -5.05 3.94
CA VAL A 56 -6.69 -3.99 4.35
C VAL A 56 -5.96 -2.82 5.02
N LEU A 57 -5.02 -3.11 5.92
CA LEU A 57 -4.22 -2.08 6.59
C LEU A 57 -3.38 -1.27 5.59
N LEU A 58 -2.76 -1.92 4.61
CA LEU A 58 -2.00 -1.27 3.55
C LEU A 58 -2.89 -0.42 2.63
N ALA A 59 -4.08 -0.89 2.30
CA ALA A 59 -5.05 -0.11 1.53
C ALA A 59 -5.50 1.16 2.28
N LEU A 60 -5.82 1.03 3.56
CA LEU A 60 -6.18 2.18 4.42
C LEU A 60 -5.02 3.17 4.55
N ALA A 61 -3.79 2.67 4.74
CA ALA A 61 -2.60 3.51 4.78
C ALA A 61 -2.40 4.26 3.45
N GLY A 62 -2.58 3.60 2.30
CA GLY A 62 -2.52 4.25 0.99
C GLY A 62 -3.56 5.35 0.83
N ILE A 63 -4.80 5.11 1.23
CA ILE A 63 -5.88 6.11 1.21
C ILE A 63 -5.48 7.32 2.07
N VAL A 64 -4.98 7.09 3.29
CA VAL A 64 -4.53 8.17 4.17
C VAL A 64 -3.41 8.99 3.53
N VAL A 65 -2.41 8.34 2.93
CA VAL A 65 -1.29 9.02 2.26
C VAL A 65 -1.76 9.83 1.06
N ILE A 66 -2.70 9.33 0.27
CA ILE A 66 -3.24 10.03 -0.91
C ILE A 66 -4.11 11.22 -0.48
N VAL A 67 -5.01 11.04 0.49
CA VAL A 67 -5.97 12.07 0.93
C VAL A 67 -5.29 13.15 1.77
N PHE A 68 -4.43 12.75 2.70
CA PHE A 68 -3.74 13.65 3.63
C PHE A 68 -2.30 13.96 3.21
N GLY A 69 -1.93 13.68 1.95
CA GLY A 69 -0.58 13.92 1.44
C GLY A 69 -0.08 15.34 1.71
N LYS A 70 -0.97 16.34 1.60
CA LYS A 70 -0.66 17.74 1.92
C LYS A 70 -0.23 17.96 3.37
N GLN A 71 -0.90 17.28 4.31
CA GLN A 71 -0.63 17.41 5.75
C GLN A 71 0.59 16.59 6.16
N LEU A 72 0.83 15.45 5.50
CA LEU A 72 1.91 14.52 5.79
C LEU A 72 3.25 14.96 5.20
N PHE A 73 3.25 15.50 3.98
CA PHE A 73 4.48 15.87 3.27
C PHE A 73 4.79 17.37 3.33
N GLY A 74 3.88 18.19 3.89
CA GLY A 74 4.12 19.62 4.13
C GLY A 74 4.32 20.47 2.87
N ILE A 75 3.95 19.92 1.69
CA ILE A 75 3.94 20.60 0.39
C ILE A 75 2.58 21.24 0.10
#